data_AF-A0A7G2LY23-F1
#
_entry.id   AF-A0A7G2LY23-F1
#
_cell.length_a   1.000
_cell.length_b   1.000
_cell.length_c   1.000
_cell.angle_alpha   90.00
_cell.angle_beta   90.00
_cell.angle_gamma   90.00
#
_symmetry.space_group_name_H-M   'P 1'
#
loop_
_entity.id
_entity.type
_entity.pdbx_description
1 polymer ?
#
loop_
_entity_poly.entity_id
_entity_poly.type
_entity_poly.pdbx_seq_one_letter_code
_entity_poly.pdbx_strand_id
1 'polypeptide(L)'
;KFGFAMGPFAVADLAGLDIGWATRKRKAATRHPEERVPTYIDRLCEQGHFGQKTGQGYYIYEKGKRGGTPNPEITRLIEEEQKERGITPREFTEAEIVRRYM
;
A
#
# COMPACT_ATOMS: atom_id res chain seq x y z
N LYS A 1 11.73 16.68 0.31
CA LYS A 1 12.05 15.23 0.16
C LYS A 1 13.13 14.79 1.18
N PHE A 2 12.94 13.66 1.87
CA PHE A 2 13.76 13.23 3.03
C PHE A 2 15.15 12.63 2.69
N GLY A 3 15.27 11.84 1.60
CA GLY A 3 16.57 11.32 1.15
C GLY A 3 16.66 9.81 0.86
N PHE A 4 15.58 9.05 1.02
CA PHE A 4 15.58 7.62 0.63
C PHE A 4 15.83 7.46 -0.88
N ALA A 5 16.64 6.45 -1.25
CA ALA A 5 16.86 6.08 -2.65
C ALA A 5 15.57 5.59 -3.35
N MET A 6 14.63 5.04 -2.57
CA MET A 6 13.33 4.57 -3.03
C MET A 6 12.29 4.76 -1.91
N GLY A 7 11.10 5.24 -2.25
CA GLY A 7 10.00 5.40 -1.29
C GLY A 7 9.42 4.06 -0.83
N PRO A 8 8.74 4.02 0.34
CA PRO A 8 8.29 2.77 0.95
C PRO A 8 7.35 1.94 0.08
N PHE A 9 6.45 2.58 -0.67
CA PHE A 9 5.52 1.86 -1.56
C PHE A 9 6.24 1.18 -2.73
N ALA A 10 7.26 1.83 -3.30
CA ALA A 10 8.05 1.22 -4.37
C ALA A 10 8.94 0.09 -3.84
N VAL A 11 9.44 0.19 -2.60
CA VAL A 11 10.14 -0.92 -1.92
C VAL A 11 9.18 -2.08 -1.63
N ALA A 12 7.95 -1.80 -1.20
CA ALA A 12 6.95 -2.83 -0.94
C ALA A 12 6.59 -3.61 -2.22
N ASP A 13 6.40 -2.90 -3.34
CA ASP A 13 6.16 -3.53 -4.64
C ASP A 13 7.37 -4.33 -5.15
N LEU A 14 8.59 -3.88 -4.85
CA LEU A 14 9.81 -4.62 -5.17
C LEU A 14 9.92 -5.91 -4.36
N ALA A 15 9.60 -5.86 -3.06
CA ALA A 15 9.66 -7.01 -2.16
C ALA A 15 8.58 -8.05 -2.46
N GLY A 16 7.36 -7.60 -2.80
CA GLY A 16 6.19 -8.44 -2.98
C GLY A 16 5.13 -8.18 -1.90
N LEU A 17 3.96 -7.67 -2.32
CA LEU A 17 2.86 -7.32 -1.40
C LEU A 17 2.25 -8.55 -0.71
N ASP A 18 2.34 -9.71 -1.34
CA ASP A 18 1.88 -11.00 -0.82
C ASP A 18 2.59 -11.43 0.47
N ILE A 19 3.85 -11.02 0.67
CA ILE A 19 4.61 -11.29 1.90
C ILE A 19 3.95 -10.57 3.08
N GLY A 20 3.64 -9.28 2.90
CA GLY A 20 2.92 -8.48 3.87
C GLY A 20 1.51 -9.02 4.13
N TRP A 21 0.81 -9.40 3.06
CA TRP A 21 -0.54 -9.98 3.14
C TRP A 21 -0.56 -11.31 3.92
N ALA A 22 0.37 -12.23 3.64
CA ALA A 22 0.50 -13.48 4.37
C ALA A 22 0.77 -13.24 5.86
N THR A 23 1.61 -12.26 6.18
CA THR A 23 1.90 -11.86 7.57
C THR A 23 0.67 -11.30 8.26
N ARG A 24 -0.12 -10.44 7.59
CA ARG A 24 -1.38 -9.91 8.12
C ARG A 24 -2.40 -11.01 8.38
N LYS A 25 -2.54 -12.00 7.48
CA LYS A 25 -3.42 -13.16 7.68
C LYS A 25 -2.99 -14.00 8.89
N ARG A 26 -1.69 -14.29 9.02
CA ARG A 26 -1.16 -15.07 10.15
C ARG A 26 -1.40 -14.40 11.50
N LYS A 27 -1.26 -13.07 11.56
CA LYS A 27 -1.45 -12.29 12.78
C LYS A 27 -2.92 -12.03 13.12
N ALA A 28 -3.88 -12.29 12.22
CA ALA A 28 -5.27 -11.91 12.43
C ALA A 28 -5.88 -12.52 13.70
N ALA A 29 -5.56 -13.77 14.01
CA ALA A 29 -6.10 -14.48 15.18
C ALA A 29 -5.57 -13.96 16.53
N THR A 30 -4.41 -13.28 16.54
CA THR A 30 -3.74 -12.80 17.76
C THR A 30 -3.56 -11.29 17.77
N ARG A 31 -4.20 -10.59 16.83
CA ARG A 31 -4.09 -9.14 16.67
C ARG A 31 -4.80 -8.43 17.83
N HIS A 32 -4.21 -7.32 18.29
CA HIS A 32 -4.86 -6.47 19.27
C HIS A 32 -6.13 -5.83 18.67
N PRO A 33 -7.28 -5.83 19.36
CA PRO A 33 -8.54 -5.31 18.81
C PRO A 33 -8.47 -3.83 18.38
N GLU A 34 -7.62 -3.03 19.03
CA GLU A 34 -7.44 -1.60 18.71
C GLU A 34 -6.46 -1.33 17.56
N GLU A 35 -5.78 -2.36 17.04
CA GLU A 35 -4.83 -2.16 15.94
C GLU A 35 -5.56 -1.78 14.65
N ARG A 36 -5.24 -0.58 14.13
CA ARG A 36 -5.75 -0.15 12.82
C ARG A 36 -5.01 -0.87 11.71
N VAL A 37 -5.72 -1.70 10.95
CA VAL A 37 -5.16 -2.41 9.80
C VAL A 37 -5.85 -2.00 8.50
N PRO A 38 -5.14 -1.30 7.59
CA PRO A 38 -5.63 -1.07 6.24
C PRO A 38 -5.72 -2.39 5.48
N THR A 39 -6.88 -2.62 4.87
CA THR A 39 -7.26 -3.81 4.11
C THR A 39 -7.40 -3.54 2.62
N TYR A 40 -7.38 -2.27 2.18
CA TYR A 40 -7.44 -1.91 0.76
C TYR A 40 -6.35 -2.64 -0.07
N ILE A 41 -5.15 -2.82 0.48
CA ILE A 41 -4.04 -3.50 -0.20
C ILE A 41 -4.20 -5.02 -0.24
N ASP A 42 -4.96 -5.59 0.72
CA ASP A 42 -5.28 -7.01 0.73
C ASP A 42 -6.23 -7.35 -0.43
N ARG A 43 -7.21 -6.49 -0.72
CA ARG A 43 -8.09 -6.62 -1.91
C ARG A 43 -7.32 -6.62 -3.22
N LEU A 44 -6.21 -5.89 -3.28
CA LEU A 44 -5.33 -5.89 -4.45
C LEU A 44 -4.57 -7.23 -4.54
N CYS A 45 -4.07 -7.74 -3.42
CA CYS A 45 -3.41 -9.05 -3.36
C CYS A 45 -4.37 -10.21 -3.72
N GLU A 46 -5.63 -10.13 -3.34
CA GLU A 46 -6.67 -11.11 -3.69
C GLU A 46 -6.88 -11.23 -5.21
N GLN A 47 -6.56 -10.18 -5.97
CA GLN A 47 -6.60 -10.15 -7.44
C GLN A 47 -5.30 -10.64 -8.10
N GLY A 48 -4.32 -11.08 -7.32
CA GLY A 48 -3.03 -11.54 -7.83
C GLY A 48 -2.03 -10.43 -8.16
N HIS A 49 -2.28 -9.21 -7.70
CA HIS A 49 -1.40 -8.06 -7.89
C HIS A 49 -0.46 -7.91 -6.69
N PHE A 50 0.79 -8.33 -6.86
CA PHE A 50 1.78 -8.42 -5.79
C PHE A 50 2.95 -7.44 -5.92
N GLY A 51 2.87 -6.46 -6.82
CA GLY A 51 3.95 -5.50 -7.09
C GLY A 51 4.70 -5.80 -8.38
N GLN A 52 6.01 -5.51 -8.40
CA GLN A 52 6.83 -5.57 -9.62
C GLN A 52 6.82 -6.96 -10.28
N LYS A 53 6.81 -8.02 -9.47
CA LYS A 53 6.86 -9.40 -9.96
C LYS A 53 5.62 -9.82 -10.76
N THR A 54 4.48 -9.13 -10.58
CA THR A 54 3.23 -9.37 -11.31
C THR A 54 2.85 -8.19 -12.21
N GLY A 55 3.72 -7.18 -12.34
CA GLY A 55 3.46 -5.99 -13.15
C GLY A 55 2.51 -4.96 -12.50
N GLN A 56 1.97 -5.23 -11.30
CA GLN A 56 0.96 -4.36 -10.67
C GLN A 56 0.96 -4.51 -9.15
N GLY A 57 1.03 -3.39 -8.45
CA GLY A 57 0.93 -3.23 -7.00
C GLY A 57 0.45 -1.81 -6.66
N TYR A 58 1.18 -1.10 -5.79
CA TYR A 58 0.99 0.35 -5.63
C TYR A 58 1.19 1.11 -6.95
N TYR A 59 2.07 0.60 -7.80
CA TYR A 59 2.31 1.09 -9.14
C TYR A 59 2.01 0.02 -10.20
N ILE A 60 1.75 0.47 -11.43
CA ILE A 60 1.70 -0.37 -12.63
C ILE A 60 3.08 -0.34 -13.28
N TYR A 61 3.61 -1.52 -13.57
CA TYR A 61 4.95 -1.72 -14.12
C TYR A 61 4.86 -2.27 -15.55
N GLU A 62 5.19 -1.40 -16.51
CA GLU A 62 5.24 -1.76 -17.93
C GLU A 62 6.61 -2.34 -18.30
N LYS A 63 6.62 -3.40 -19.10
CA LYS A 63 7.88 -4.01 -19.56
C LYS A 63 8.73 -2.99 -20.32
N GLY A 64 9.99 -2.84 -19.91
CA GLY A 64 10.94 -1.92 -20.55
C GLY A 64 10.86 -0.47 -20.05
N LYS A 65 9.89 -0.13 -19.19
CA LYS A 65 9.83 1.17 -18.54
C LYS A 65 10.56 1.14 -17.21
N ARG A 66 11.37 2.17 -16.97
CA ARG A 66 12.04 2.34 -15.67
C ARG A 66 11.07 2.96 -14.68
N GLY A 67 10.76 2.23 -13.61
CA GLY A 67 9.83 2.65 -12.57
C GLY A 67 8.37 2.37 -12.93
N GLY A 68 7.49 2.50 -11.94
CA GLY A 68 6.05 2.27 -12.10
C GLY A 68 5.25 3.57 -12.19
N THR A 69 4.11 3.52 -12.86
CA THR A 69 3.11 4.60 -12.86
C THR A 69 2.11 4.38 -11.72
N PRO A 70 1.59 5.44 -11.07
CA PRO A 70 0.60 5.27 -10.00
C PRO A 70 -0.58 4.42 -10.46
N ASN A 71 -0.94 3.41 -9.67
CA ASN A 71 -2.07 2.53 -9.98
C ASN A 71 -3.40 3.21 -9.58
N PRO A 72 -4.31 3.53 -10.51
CA PRO A 72 -5.58 4.18 -10.20
C PRO A 72 -6.50 3.33 -9.31
N GLU A 73 -6.33 2.01 -9.31
CA GLU A 73 -7.10 1.13 -8.41
C GLU A 73 -6.78 1.40 -6.94
N ILE A 74 -5.56 1.81 -6.61
CA ILE A 74 -5.19 2.12 -5.22
C ILE A 74 -6.07 3.25 -4.68
N THR A 75 -6.26 4.32 -5.46
CA THR A 75 -7.11 5.44 -5.07
C THR A 75 -8.54 4.97 -4.84
N ARG A 76 -9.09 4.19 -5.78
CA ARG A 76 -10.44 3.63 -5.66
C ARG A 76 -10.61 2.78 -4.40
N LEU A 77 -9.67 1.86 -4.13
CA LEU A 77 -9.73 0.96 -2.98
C LEU A 77 -9.57 1.73 -1.65
N ILE A 78 -8.77 2.80 -1.63
CA ILE A 78 -8.64 3.68 -0.46
C ILE A 78 -9.96 4.42 -0.20
N GLU A 79 -10.60 4.97 -1.22
CA GLU A 79 -11.88 5.67 -1.09
C GLU A 79 -13.00 4.74 -0.60
N GLU A 80 -13.07 3.52 -1.13
CA GLU A 80 -13.99 2.48 -0.67
C GLU A 80 -13.77 2.15 0.82
N GLU A 81 -12.51 1.89 1.23
CA GLU A 81 -12.19 1.59 2.62
C GLU A 81 -12.46 2.78 3.56
N GLN A 82 -12.16 4.00 3.13
CA GLN A 82 -12.47 5.21 3.90
C GLN A 82 -13.96 5.34 4.15
N LYS A 83 -14.79 5.11 3.13
CA LYS A 83 -16.25 5.13 3.25
C LYS A 83 -16.75 4.05 4.21
N GLU A 84 -16.28 2.81 4.07
CA GLU A 84 -16.68 1.69 4.93
C GLU A 84 -16.33 1.93 6.40
N ARG A 85 -15.22 2.62 6.66
CA ARG A 85 -14.72 2.89 8.02
C ARG A 85 -15.13 4.26 8.56
N GLY A 86 -15.91 5.04 7.82
CA GLY A 86 -16.31 6.40 8.22
C GLY A 86 -15.13 7.36 8.39
N ILE A 87 -14.05 7.18 7.63
CA ILE A 87 -12.84 8.01 7.71
C ILE A 87 -12.98 9.17 6.72
N THR A 88 -12.95 10.40 7.22
CA THR A 88 -12.86 11.60 6.38
C THR A 88 -11.40 11.85 5.99
N PRO A 89 -11.09 11.97 4.68
CA PRO A 89 -9.77 12.38 4.22
C PRO A 89 -9.39 13.75 4.75
N ARG A 90 -8.09 13.97 4.95
CA ARG A 90 -7.54 15.28 5.26
C ARG A 90 -6.24 15.48 4.51
N GLU A 91 -5.89 16.75 4.33
CA GLU A 91 -4.61 17.13 3.78
C GLU A 91 -3.45 16.78 4.73
N PHE A 92 -2.32 16.45 4.11
CA PHE A 92 -1.05 16.19 4.78
C PHE A 92 0.04 17.00 4.11
N THR A 93 0.81 17.74 4.91
CA THR A 93 2.01 18.42 4.40
C THR A 93 3.16 17.42 4.22
N GLU A 94 4.12 17.70 3.35
CA GLU A 94 5.32 16.86 3.21
C GLU A 94 6.03 16.67 4.56
N ALA A 95 6.15 17.74 5.36
CA ALA A 95 6.79 17.71 6.67
C ALA A 95 6.04 16.79 7.65
N GLU A 96 4.71 16.80 7.62
CA GLU A 96 3.89 15.91 8.43
C GLU A 96 4.07 14.44 8.02
N ILE A 97 4.07 14.15 6.72
CA ILE A 97 4.29 12.79 6.21
C ILE A 97 5.64 12.25 6.68
N VAL A 98 6.70 13.04 6.54
CA VAL A 98 8.05 12.65 7.00
C VAL A 98 8.08 12.45 8.51
N ARG A 99 7.52 13.38 9.29
CA ARG A 99 7.49 13.30 10.77
C ARG A 99 6.70 12.10 11.30
N ARG A 100 5.65 11.65 10.59
CA ARG A 100 4.86 10.49 11.01
C ARG A 100 5.48 9.16 10.58
N TYR A 101 6.29 9.17 9.53
CA TYR A 101 6.91 7.97 8.99
C TYR A 101 8.24 7.61 9.66
N MET A 102 8.99 8.62 10.12
CA MET A 102 10.25 8.49 10.85
C MET A 102 10.02 8.57 12.36
#